data_AF-A0A1I2IYY3-F1
#
_entry.id   AF-A0A1I2IYY3-F1
#
_cell.length_a   1.000
_cell.length_b   1.000
_cell.length_c   1.000
_cell.angle_alpha   90.00
_cell.angle_beta   90.00
_cell.angle_gamma   90.00
#
_symmetry.space_group_name_H-M   'P 1'
#
loop_
_entity.id
_entity.type
_entity.pdbx_description
1 polymer ?
#
loop_
_entity_poly.entity_id
_entity_poly.type
_entity_poly.pdbx_seq_one_letter_code
_entity_poly.pdbx_strand_id
1 'polypeptide(L)'
;MLEGNRVSRISVRGFAVASATAVTTVGAVVGVASGADQGSSEPVEAAGTTTLLADIPAGQQVQQASLTEQVQAQSDAADATARQTAEQDARVQAAKDAAAKKKAADEAAAKEKLRKQEEAASRGGGDSRASFPVQASYTIAQVKAMAQQIVGADQFSCFSNIVTRESGWNYTATNPSSGAYGLVQSNPGSKMASVASDWRTNPATQIKWGLNYMNSRYGSPCGAWQFWQSHNYY
;
A
#
# COMPACT_ATOMS: atom_id res chain seq x y z
N MET A 1 15.04 65.56 -23.17
CA MET A 1 14.84 64.57 -24.25
C MET A 1 15.38 63.23 -23.75
N LEU A 2 14.54 62.18 -23.87
CA LEU A 2 14.74 60.73 -23.63
C LEU A 2 15.02 60.30 -22.18
N GLU A 3 14.02 59.74 -21.46
CA GLU A 3 13.64 58.30 -21.40
C GLU A 3 14.80 57.43 -20.85
N GLY A 4 14.73 56.74 -19.72
CA GLY A 4 13.62 56.02 -19.10
C GLY A 4 13.96 54.52 -19.11
N ASN A 5 14.37 53.93 -17.98
CA ASN A 5 14.23 52.48 -17.78
C ASN A 5 14.28 52.09 -16.29
N ARG A 6 13.10 51.99 -15.66
CA ARG A 6 12.90 51.25 -14.41
C ARG A 6 12.53 49.82 -14.79
N VAL A 7 13.31 48.83 -14.37
CA VAL A 7 12.92 47.42 -14.51
C VAL A 7 12.27 46.98 -13.21
N SER A 8 10.93 46.95 -13.23
CA SER A 8 10.10 46.19 -12.30
C SER A 8 9.96 44.76 -12.84
N ARG A 9 10.23 43.74 -12.02
CA ARG A 9 9.84 42.34 -12.29
C ARG A 9 9.24 41.78 -11.00
N ILE A 10 7.91 41.90 -10.89
CA ILE A 10 6.93 40.84 -11.15
C ILE A 10 6.88 39.81 -10.02
N SER A 11 5.87 40.04 -9.19
CA SER A 11 5.25 39.13 -8.24
C SER A 11 4.90 37.78 -8.90
N VAL A 12 5.27 36.69 -8.24
CA VAL A 12 4.64 35.37 -8.46
C VAL A 12 4.14 34.86 -7.11
N ARG A 13 2.89 35.23 -6.79
CA ARG A 13 2.02 34.43 -5.92
C ARG A 13 1.55 33.25 -6.75
N GLY A 14 2.11 32.06 -6.50
CA GLY A 14 1.79 30.82 -7.21
C GLY A 14 1.02 29.84 -6.34
N PHE A 15 -0.30 29.92 -6.42
CA PHE A 15 -1.33 28.87 -6.32
C PHE A 15 -1.08 27.63 -5.44
N ALA A 16 -1.84 27.57 -4.36
CA ALA A 16 -2.20 26.32 -3.69
C ALA A 16 -3.06 25.47 -4.63
N VAL A 17 -2.62 24.23 -4.92
CA VAL A 17 -3.44 23.21 -5.59
C VAL A 17 -4.04 22.34 -4.50
N ALA A 18 -5.30 22.62 -4.17
CA ALA A 18 -6.16 21.70 -3.42
C ALA A 18 -6.85 20.77 -4.42
N SER A 19 -6.35 19.55 -4.57
CA SER A 19 -7.07 18.49 -5.30
C SER A 19 -7.92 17.71 -4.31
N ALA A 20 -9.20 18.09 -4.19
CA ALA A 20 -10.23 17.30 -3.55
C ALA A 20 -10.88 16.41 -4.63
N THR A 21 -10.51 15.13 -4.67
CA THR A 21 -11.24 14.15 -5.49
C THR A 21 -12.28 13.48 -4.60
N ALA A 22 -13.50 14.01 -4.64
CA ALA A 22 -14.66 13.34 -4.08
C ALA A 22 -15.03 12.17 -4.98
N VAL A 23 -14.93 10.94 -4.47
CA VAL A 23 -15.45 9.74 -5.15
C VAL A 23 -16.89 9.56 -4.71
N THR A 24 -17.83 10.10 -5.48
CA THR A 24 -19.24 9.73 -5.44
C THR A 24 -19.50 8.70 -6.54
N THR A 25 -19.52 7.42 -6.18
CA THR A 25 -20.10 6.38 -7.05
C THR A 25 -21.52 6.11 -6.60
N VAL A 26 -22.47 6.64 -7.37
CA VAL A 26 -23.91 6.35 -7.32
C VAL A 26 -24.11 4.91 -7.79
N GLY A 27 -24.86 4.13 -7.01
CA GLY A 27 -25.27 2.78 -7.38
C GLY A 27 -26.25 2.80 -8.55
N ALA A 28 -25.94 2.03 -9.59
CA ALA A 28 -26.88 1.68 -10.65
C ALA A 28 -27.40 0.27 -10.37
N VAL A 29 -28.66 0.18 -9.92
CA VAL A 29 -29.41 -1.08 -9.87
C VAL A 29 -30.05 -1.21 -11.25
N VAL A 30 -29.54 -2.10 -12.10
CA VAL A 30 -30.19 -2.46 -13.37
C VAL A 30 -31.21 -3.54 -13.04
N GLY A 31 -32.50 -3.18 -13.19
CA GLY A 31 -33.57 -4.16 -13.28
C GLY A 31 -33.42 -4.95 -14.57
N VAL A 32 -33.49 -6.28 -14.48
CA VAL A 32 -33.66 -7.13 -15.65
C VAL A 32 -35.10 -7.61 -15.70
N ALA A 33 -35.76 -7.22 -16.79
CA ALA A 33 -37.09 -7.62 -17.16
C ALA A 33 -37.11 -9.08 -17.63
N SER A 34 -38.26 -9.71 -17.42
CA SER A 34 -38.68 -10.99 -18.00
C SER A 34 -38.51 -11.01 -19.52
N GLY A 35 -38.14 -12.14 -20.09
CA GLY A 35 -38.19 -12.33 -21.55
C GLY A 35 -37.56 -13.64 -21.99
N ALA A 36 -38.37 -14.45 -22.66
CA ALA A 36 -38.11 -15.82 -23.07
C ALA A 36 -37.11 -16.00 -24.22
N ASP A 37 -36.70 -17.27 -24.37
CA ASP A 37 -36.49 -18.03 -25.61
C ASP A 37 -35.08 -18.30 -26.20
N GLN A 38 -35.00 -19.49 -26.80
CA GLN A 38 -33.92 -20.18 -27.55
C GLN A 38 -32.77 -20.81 -26.73
N GLY A 39 -32.41 -22.09 -26.87
CA GLY A 39 -32.81 -23.15 -27.80
C GLY A 39 -31.66 -24.15 -27.95
N SER A 40 -31.93 -25.46 -27.98
CA SER A 40 -31.07 -26.54 -28.54
C SER A 40 -31.87 -27.86 -28.67
N SER A 41 -32.24 -28.17 -29.92
CA SER A 41 -32.64 -29.44 -30.60
C SER A 41 -32.05 -30.76 -30.03
N GLU A 42 -32.60 -31.99 -30.11
CA GLU A 42 -33.78 -32.73 -30.66
C GLU A 42 -33.57 -34.24 -30.28
N PRO A 43 -34.38 -35.28 -30.64
CA PRO A 43 -35.83 -35.39 -30.96
C PRO A 43 -36.55 -36.54 -30.18
N VAL A 44 -37.88 -36.63 -30.19
CA VAL A 44 -38.64 -37.82 -30.64
C VAL A 44 -40.10 -37.46 -30.92
N GLU A 45 -40.60 -38.05 -32.00
CA GLU A 45 -41.82 -37.73 -32.72
C GLU A 45 -43.12 -37.82 -31.93
N ALA A 46 -44.01 -36.90 -32.31
CA ALA A 46 -45.45 -37.04 -32.19
C ALA A 46 -45.95 -38.09 -33.18
N ALA A 47 -46.61 -39.13 -32.66
CA ALA A 47 -47.51 -39.95 -33.45
C ALA A 47 -48.81 -40.12 -32.66
N GLY A 48 -49.93 -39.78 -33.30
CA GLY A 48 -51.21 -40.37 -32.94
C GLY A 48 -52.25 -39.44 -32.32
N THR A 49 -53.09 -38.92 -33.22
CA THR A 49 -54.55 -39.08 -33.17
C THR A 49 -55.34 -38.33 -32.09
N THR A 50 -56.10 -37.35 -32.60
CA THR A 50 -57.37 -36.84 -32.08
C THR A 50 -58.20 -37.95 -31.42
N THR A 51 -58.28 -37.97 -30.09
CA THR A 51 -59.23 -38.79 -29.34
C THR A 51 -59.91 -37.92 -28.28
N LEU A 52 -61.15 -37.56 -28.61
CA LEU A 52 -62.35 -37.50 -27.77
C LEU A 52 -62.19 -37.21 -26.26
N LEU A 53 -62.83 -36.11 -25.89
CA LEU A 53 -63.55 -35.82 -24.65
C LEU A 53 -64.07 -37.08 -23.91
N ALA A 54 -63.34 -37.56 -22.90
CA ALA A 54 -63.88 -38.37 -21.81
C ALA A 54 -62.90 -38.42 -20.61
N ASP A 55 -63.36 -37.92 -19.47
CA ASP A 55 -63.01 -38.30 -18.10
C ASP A 55 -61.51 -38.51 -17.76
N ILE A 56 -60.86 -37.48 -17.20
CA ILE A 56 -59.51 -37.56 -16.62
C ILE A 56 -59.63 -37.48 -15.08
N PRO A 57 -59.12 -38.49 -14.34
CA PRO A 57 -59.31 -38.61 -12.90
C PRO A 57 -58.52 -37.52 -12.16
N ALA A 58 -59.02 -37.14 -10.98
CA ALA A 58 -58.43 -36.15 -10.07
C ALA A 58 -56.96 -36.40 -9.64
N GLY A 59 -56.28 -37.43 -10.15
CA GLY A 59 -54.86 -37.72 -9.89
C GLY A 59 -53.86 -36.84 -10.64
N GLN A 60 -54.22 -36.26 -11.79
CA GLN A 60 -53.28 -35.46 -12.61
C GLN A 60 -53.05 -34.04 -12.05
N GLN A 61 -53.94 -33.59 -11.16
CA GLN A 61 -53.83 -32.33 -10.42
C GLN A 61 -52.79 -32.42 -9.29
N VAL A 62 -52.58 -33.61 -8.71
CA VAL A 62 -51.65 -33.84 -7.59
C VAL A 62 -50.20 -33.84 -8.07
N GLN A 63 -49.91 -34.40 -9.26
CA GLN A 63 -48.57 -34.34 -9.86
C GLN A 63 -48.16 -32.90 -10.25
N GLN A 64 -49.06 -32.09 -10.79
CA GLN A 64 -48.74 -30.70 -11.15
C GLN A 64 -48.52 -29.80 -9.93
N ALA A 65 -49.26 -30.02 -8.84
CA ALA A 65 -49.03 -29.32 -7.58
C ALA A 65 -47.62 -29.60 -7.03
N SER A 66 -47.17 -30.87 -7.05
CA SER A 66 -45.84 -31.25 -6.56
C SER A 66 -44.67 -30.67 -7.37
N LEU A 67 -44.84 -30.51 -8.68
CA LEU A 67 -43.83 -29.91 -9.56
C LEU A 67 -43.73 -28.40 -9.34
N THR A 68 -44.86 -27.73 -9.13
CA THR A 68 -44.92 -26.30 -8.83
C THR A 68 -44.22 -25.99 -7.50
N GLU A 69 -44.44 -26.82 -6.48
CA GLU A 69 -43.82 -26.67 -5.16
C GLU A 69 -42.29 -26.91 -5.19
N GLN A 70 -41.81 -27.86 -6.01
CA GLN A 70 -40.37 -28.05 -6.22
C GLN A 70 -39.70 -26.88 -6.94
N VAL A 71 -40.36 -26.30 -7.95
CA VAL A 71 -39.82 -25.14 -8.67
C VAL A 71 -39.75 -23.91 -7.76
N GLN A 72 -40.76 -23.69 -6.91
CA GLN A 72 -40.73 -22.63 -5.90
C GLN A 72 -39.63 -22.84 -4.84
N ALA A 73 -39.47 -24.08 -4.35
CA ALA A 73 -38.40 -24.38 -3.41
C ALA A 73 -36.99 -24.16 -4.02
N GLN A 74 -36.82 -24.47 -5.31
CA GLN A 74 -35.56 -24.24 -6.02
C GLN A 74 -35.30 -22.75 -6.29
N SER A 75 -36.33 -21.96 -6.61
CA SER A 75 -36.18 -20.51 -6.78
C SER A 75 -35.84 -19.82 -5.46
N ASP A 76 -36.50 -20.20 -4.37
CA ASP A 76 -36.23 -19.63 -3.04
C ASP A 76 -34.82 -19.98 -2.55
N ALA A 77 -34.35 -21.20 -2.83
CA ALA A 77 -32.98 -21.62 -2.51
C ALA A 77 -31.93 -20.86 -3.35
N ALA A 78 -32.21 -20.62 -4.63
CA ALA A 78 -31.34 -19.83 -5.50
C ALA A 78 -31.27 -18.36 -5.03
N ASP A 79 -32.41 -17.76 -4.69
CA ASP A 79 -32.50 -16.40 -4.15
C ASP A 79 -31.79 -16.26 -2.80
N ALA A 80 -31.93 -17.26 -1.91
CA ALA A 80 -31.20 -17.29 -0.65
C ALA A 80 -29.68 -17.36 -0.85
N THR A 81 -29.22 -18.16 -1.81
CA THR A 81 -27.79 -18.31 -2.14
C THR A 81 -27.22 -17.03 -2.76
N ALA A 82 -27.98 -16.38 -3.65
CA ALA A 82 -27.60 -15.10 -4.24
C ALA A 82 -27.46 -14.01 -3.17
N ARG A 83 -28.38 -13.97 -2.19
CA ARG A 83 -28.31 -13.04 -1.05
C ARG A 83 -27.08 -13.28 -0.17
N GLN A 84 -26.80 -14.53 0.19
CA GLN A 84 -25.63 -14.87 1.00
C GLN A 84 -24.31 -14.51 0.31
N THR A 85 -24.21 -14.76 -0.99
CA THR A 85 -23.03 -14.41 -1.79
C THR A 85 -22.82 -12.90 -1.84
N ALA A 86 -23.89 -12.15 -2.11
CA ALA A 86 -23.85 -10.68 -2.13
C ALA A 86 -23.44 -10.10 -0.76
N GLU A 87 -23.91 -10.67 0.34
CA GLU A 87 -23.53 -10.25 1.69
C GLU A 87 -22.06 -10.56 2.00
N GLN A 88 -21.55 -11.72 1.59
CA GLN A 88 -20.16 -12.10 1.81
C GLN A 88 -19.20 -11.24 1.00
N ASP A 89 -19.53 -10.96 -0.26
CA ASP A 89 -18.75 -10.06 -1.12
C ASP A 89 -18.75 -8.63 -0.57
N ALA A 90 -19.89 -8.15 -0.08
CA ALA A 90 -20.00 -6.86 0.59
C ALA A 90 -19.12 -6.78 1.85
N ARG A 91 -19.07 -7.85 2.66
CA ARG A 91 -18.20 -7.93 3.85
C ARG A 91 -16.72 -7.95 3.49
N VAL A 92 -16.33 -8.72 2.47
CA VAL A 92 -14.94 -8.79 1.99
C VAL A 92 -14.49 -7.44 1.43
N GLN A 93 -15.36 -6.78 0.65
CA GLN A 93 -15.04 -5.45 0.11
C GLN A 93 -14.93 -4.41 1.23
N ALA A 94 -15.86 -4.41 2.19
CA ALA A 94 -15.78 -3.53 3.36
C ALA A 94 -14.50 -3.74 4.18
N ALA A 95 -14.04 -4.98 4.33
CA ALA A 95 -12.78 -5.29 5.01
C ALA A 95 -11.55 -4.80 4.22
N LYS A 96 -11.54 -4.96 2.90
CA LYS A 96 -10.47 -4.43 2.02
C LYS A 96 -10.42 -2.90 2.07
N ASP A 97 -11.58 -2.24 2.02
CA ASP A 97 -11.67 -0.78 2.08
C ASP A 97 -11.25 -0.25 3.45
N ALA A 98 -11.61 -0.94 4.54
CA ALA A 98 -11.14 -0.61 5.88
C ALA A 98 -9.62 -0.76 6.03
N ALA A 99 -9.04 -1.84 5.49
CA ALA A 99 -7.60 -2.06 5.49
C ALA A 99 -6.85 -1.01 4.64
N ALA A 100 -7.39 -0.65 3.46
CA ALA A 100 -6.82 0.38 2.61
C ALA A 100 -6.87 1.76 3.26
N LYS A 101 -7.99 2.12 3.91
CA LYS A 101 -8.12 3.37 4.68
C LYS A 101 -7.15 3.41 5.86
N LYS A 102 -6.99 2.30 6.59
CA LYS A 102 -6.00 2.21 7.69
C LYS A 102 -4.57 2.39 7.16
N LYS A 103 -4.20 1.71 6.08
CA LYS A 103 -2.88 1.85 5.45
C LYS A 103 -2.63 3.29 4.99
N ALA A 104 -3.60 3.93 4.35
CA ALA A 104 -3.49 5.32 3.93
C ALA A 104 -3.39 6.30 5.12
N ALA A 105 -4.12 6.04 6.21
CA ALA A 105 -4.04 6.84 7.43
C ALA A 105 -2.68 6.67 8.13
N ASP A 106 -2.15 5.45 8.20
CA ASP A 106 -0.82 5.16 8.76
C ASP A 106 0.29 5.81 7.91
N GLU A 107 0.19 5.74 6.58
CA GLU A 107 1.10 6.41 5.64
C GLU A 107 1.03 7.94 5.75
N ALA A 108 -0.17 8.51 5.89
CA ALA A 108 -0.36 9.95 6.08
C ALA A 108 0.21 10.41 7.44
N ALA A 109 -0.02 9.64 8.51
CA ALA A 109 0.53 9.92 9.83
C ALA A 109 2.07 9.78 9.86
N ALA A 110 2.62 8.80 9.14
CA ALA A 110 4.06 8.65 8.98
C ALA A 110 4.66 9.80 8.18
N LYS A 111 4.03 10.21 7.07
CA LYS A 111 4.45 11.36 6.27
C LYS A 111 4.36 12.67 7.05
N GLU A 112 3.37 12.82 7.93
CA GLU A 112 3.26 13.98 8.81
C GLU A 112 4.32 13.99 9.90
N LYS A 113 4.66 12.83 10.48
CA LYS A 113 5.77 12.71 11.43
C LYS A 113 7.11 13.00 10.76
N LEU A 114 7.35 12.48 9.56
CA LEU A 114 8.52 12.80 8.75
C LEU A 114 8.58 14.29 8.43
N ARG A 115 7.47 14.89 7.98
CA ARG A 115 7.41 16.34 7.74
C ARG A 115 7.68 17.16 8.99
N LYS A 116 7.20 16.76 10.16
CA LYS A 116 7.51 17.42 11.44
C LYS A 116 8.97 17.22 11.87
N GLN A 117 9.57 16.07 11.57
CA GLN A 117 11.00 15.82 11.81
C GLN A 117 11.89 16.61 10.85
N GLU A 118 11.52 16.70 9.57
CA GLU A 118 12.15 17.56 8.57
C GLU A 118 11.98 19.03 8.91
N GLU A 119 10.80 19.44 9.39
CA GLU A 119 10.53 20.81 9.81
C GLU A 119 11.31 21.15 11.09
N ALA A 120 11.42 20.22 12.06
CA ALA A 120 12.30 20.37 13.22
C ALA A 120 13.79 20.43 12.81
N ALA A 121 14.21 19.64 11.82
CA ALA A 121 15.55 19.71 11.25
C ALA A 121 15.81 21.03 10.51
N SER A 122 14.79 21.60 9.84
CA SER A 122 14.90 22.87 9.12
C SER A 122 14.81 24.10 10.03
N ARG A 123 14.02 24.04 11.11
CA ARG A 123 13.94 25.07 12.16
C ARG A 123 15.14 25.03 13.11
N GLY A 124 15.92 23.95 13.09
CA GLY A 124 17.28 23.86 13.63
C GLY A 124 18.37 24.34 12.66
N GLY A 125 18.01 24.99 11.55
CA GLY A 125 18.92 25.55 10.52
C GLY A 125 19.70 26.78 10.97
N GLY A 126 20.10 26.82 12.24
CA GLY A 126 20.79 27.93 12.86
C GLY A 126 21.37 27.61 14.23
N ASP A 127 21.84 26.38 14.47
CA ASP A 127 23.02 26.20 15.34
C ASP A 127 23.67 24.83 15.17
N SER A 128 24.99 24.87 15.21
CA SER A 128 25.95 23.80 15.07
C SER A 128 25.77 22.72 16.14
N ARG A 129 25.23 21.54 15.81
CA ARG A 129 25.41 20.36 16.70
C ARG A 129 25.86 19.05 16.08
N ALA A 130 26.03 18.97 14.75
CA ALA A 130 26.97 18.04 14.12
C ALA A 130 27.05 18.32 12.61
N SER A 131 27.77 19.36 12.21
CA SER A 131 28.27 19.43 10.84
C SER A 131 29.39 18.42 10.72
N PHE A 132 29.10 17.23 10.21
CA PHE A 132 30.14 16.25 9.90
C PHE A 132 30.92 16.75 8.68
N PRO A 133 32.21 17.09 8.83
CA PRO A 133 33.01 17.54 7.69
C PRO A 133 33.07 16.41 6.67
N VAL A 134 32.88 16.73 5.39
CA VAL A 134 33.08 15.75 4.32
C VAL A 134 34.58 15.48 4.19
N GLN A 135 34.98 14.23 4.37
CA GLN A 135 36.36 13.77 4.29
C GLN A 135 36.55 12.82 3.11
N ALA A 136 37.80 12.68 2.65
CA ALA A 136 38.16 11.71 1.62
C ALA A 136 37.94 10.26 2.10
N SER A 137 38.13 9.99 3.39
CA SER A 137 37.86 8.71 4.02
C SER A 137 37.47 8.87 5.49
N TYR A 138 36.83 7.83 6.03
CA TYR A 138 36.43 7.77 7.44
C TYR A 138 36.86 6.44 8.05
N THR A 139 37.39 6.52 9.28
CA THR A 139 37.62 5.35 10.11
C THR A 139 36.30 4.82 10.68
N ILE A 140 36.26 3.53 11.03
CA ILE A 140 35.09 2.92 11.71
C ILE A 140 34.73 3.69 12.98
N ALA A 141 35.72 4.17 13.74
CA ALA A 141 35.50 4.96 14.94
C ALA A 141 34.78 6.27 14.65
N GLN A 142 35.18 7.00 13.60
CA GLN A 142 34.50 8.20 13.16
C GLN A 142 33.06 7.88 12.72
N VAL A 143 32.83 6.83 11.93
CA VAL A 143 31.48 6.44 11.49
C VAL A 143 30.58 6.11 12.68
N LYS A 144 31.08 5.36 13.67
CA LYS A 144 30.35 5.06 14.91
C LYS A 144 30.01 6.32 15.69
N ALA A 145 30.95 7.26 15.83
CA ALA A 145 30.72 8.53 16.50
C ALA A 145 29.63 9.36 15.80
N MET A 146 29.64 9.39 14.46
CA MET A 146 28.55 10.02 13.69
C MET A 146 27.21 9.34 13.96
N ALA A 147 27.18 8.01 13.97
CA ALA A 147 25.96 7.26 14.23
C ALA A 147 25.41 7.49 15.65
N GLN A 148 26.26 7.60 16.67
CA GLN A 148 25.83 7.94 18.04
C GLN A 148 25.13 9.29 18.09
N GLN A 149 25.66 10.29 17.39
CA GLN A 149 25.09 11.64 17.33
C GLN A 149 23.79 11.69 16.51
N ILE A 150 23.71 10.96 15.39
CA ILE A 150 22.55 10.99 14.50
C ILE A 150 21.38 10.15 15.03
N VAL A 151 21.66 8.94 15.55
CA VAL A 151 20.64 7.96 15.95
C VAL A 151 20.08 8.26 17.34
N GLY A 152 20.88 8.89 18.20
CA GLY A 152 20.55 9.10 19.61
C GLY A 152 20.87 7.88 20.47
N ALA A 153 21.22 8.14 21.73
CA ALA A 153 21.74 7.14 22.65
C ALA A 153 20.78 5.94 22.84
N ASP A 154 19.48 6.21 22.97
CA ASP A 154 18.46 5.19 23.25
C ASP A 154 18.28 4.16 22.13
N GLN A 155 18.59 4.53 20.89
CA GLN A 155 18.40 3.68 19.71
C GLN A 155 19.73 3.15 19.14
N PHE A 156 20.86 3.74 19.55
CA PHE A 156 22.17 3.47 18.97
C PHE A 156 22.60 2.02 19.11
N SER A 157 22.36 1.36 20.24
CA SER A 157 22.76 -0.04 20.44
C SER A 157 22.08 -0.98 19.42
N CYS A 158 20.77 -0.82 19.22
CA CYS A 158 20.01 -1.59 18.25
C CYS A 158 20.44 -1.31 16.80
N PHE A 159 20.61 -0.03 16.46
CA PHE A 159 21.14 0.37 15.16
C PHE A 159 22.53 -0.22 14.90
N SER A 160 23.40 -0.18 15.91
CA SER A 160 24.76 -0.71 15.86
C SER A 160 24.78 -2.21 15.59
N ASN A 161 23.88 -2.97 16.20
CA ASN A 161 23.78 -4.41 15.96
C ASN A 161 23.44 -4.73 14.51
N ILE A 162 22.50 -3.99 13.92
CA ILE A 162 22.16 -4.12 12.50
C ILE A 162 23.38 -3.76 11.63
N VAL A 163 23.92 -2.55 11.75
CA VAL A 163 25.04 -2.09 10.90
C VAL A 163 26.27 -2.99 11.00
N THR A 164 26.55 -3.52 12.20
CA THR A 164 27.65 -4.48 12.40
C THR A 164 27.46 -5.74 11.56
N ARG A 165 26.23 -6.25 11.44
CA ARG A 165 25.91 -7.44 10.67
C ARG A 165 25.84 -7.18 9.17
N GLU A 166 25.33 -6.02 8.79
CA GLU A 166 25.17 -5.63 7.39
C GLU A 166 26.51 -5.33 6.71
N SER A 167 27.40 -4.59 7.38
CA SER A 167 28.61 -4.06 6.73
C SER A 167 29.87 -4.14 7.57
N GLY A 168 29.79 -4.59 8.82
CA GLY A 168 30.91 -4.47 9.76
C GLY A 168 31.37 -3.03 9.96
N TRP A 169 30.48 -2.05 9.76
CA TRP A 169 30.75 -0.60 9.76
C TRP A 169 31.58 -0.07 8.57
N ASN A 170 31.72 -0.85 7.49
CA ASN A 170 32.33 -0.34 6.26
C ASN A 170 31.29 0.39 5.39
N TYR A 171 31.38 1.73 5.34
CA TYR A 171 30.47 2.56 4.53
C TYR A 171 30.64 2.40 3.02
N THR A 172 31.68 1.70 2.57
CA THR A 172 31.91 1.35 1.15
C THR A 172 31.61 -0.13 0.86
N ALA A 173 31.13 -0.89 1.85
CA ALA A 173 30.82 -2.30 1.68
C ALA A 173 29.85 -2.51 0.51
N THR A 174 30.23 -3.40 -0.40
CA THR A 174 29.40 -3.81 -1.53
C THR A 174 29.27 -5.32 -1.51
N ASN A 175 28.05 -5.83 -1.47
CA ASN A 175 27.79 -7.25 -1.64
C ASN A 175 27.92 -7.60 -3.14
N PRO A 176 28.88 -8.46 -3.55
CA PRO A 176 29.12 -8.76 -4.95
C PRO A 176 27.95 -9.47 -5.64
N SER A 177 27.19 -10.28 -4.90
CA SER A 177 26.09 -11.09 -5.45
C SER A 177 24.82 -10.27 -5.64
N SER A 178 24.51 -9.35 -4.72
CA SER A 178 23.25 -8.59 -4.75
C SER A 178 23.40 -7.14 -5.18
N GLY A 179 24.60 -6.58 -5.16
CA GLY A 179 24.85 -5.15 -5.38
C GLY A 179 24.44 -4.24 -4.22
N ALA A 180 24.03 -4.82 -3.07
CA ALA A 180 23.70 -4.05 -1.87
C ALA A 180 24.91 -3.22 -1.40
N TYR A 181 24.66 -1.97 -0.97
CA TYR A 181 25.72 -0.99 -0.75
C TYR A 181 25.63 -0.27 0.60
N GLY A 182 26.79 -0.01 1.19
CA GLY A 182 26.98 0.89 2.32
C GLY A 182 26.65 0.28 3.68
N LEU A 183 26.57 1.14 4.69
CA LEU A 183 26.46 0.75 6.11
C LEU A 183 25.27 -0.16 6.41
N VAL A 184 24.16 0.09 5.72
CA VAL A 184 22.87 -0.59 5.91
C VAL A 184 22.51 -1.50 4.74
N GLN A 185 23.47 -1.78 3.85
CA GLN A 185 23.31 -2.66 2.68
C GLN A 185 22.03 -2.39 1.88
N SER A 186 21.82 -1.12 1.48
CA SER A 186 20.65 -0.74 0.67
C SER A 186 20.71 -1.39 -0.71
N ASN A 187 19.59 -1.99 -1.14
CA ASN A 187 19.43 -2.55 -2.48
C ASN A 187 18.23 -1.92 -3.23
N PRO A 188 18.45 -1.16 -4.33
CA PRO A 188 19.75 -0.65 -4.79
C PRO A 188 20.29 0.44 -3.85
N GLY A 189 21.61 0.63 -3.84
CA GLY A 189 22.27 1.66 -3.03
C GLY A 189 21.80 3.09 -3.34
N SER A 190 21.37 3.33 -4.59
CA SER A 190 20.89 4.64 -5.06
C SER A 190 19.66 5.18 -4.31
N LYS A 191 18.93 4.34 -3.55
CA LYS A 191 17.84 4.80 -2.68
C LYS A 191 18.31 5.84 -1.66
N MET A 192 19.58 5.77 -1.24
CA MET A 192 20.18 6.74 -0.32
C MET A 192 20.30 8.16 -0.90
N ALA A 193 20.19 8.32 -2.23
CA ALA A 193 20.15 9.62 -2.90
C ALA A 193 18.95 10.48 -2.48
N SER A 194 17.91 9.87 -1.90
CA SER A 194 16.78 10.61 -1.33
C SER A 194 17.15 11.50 -0.14
N VAL A 195 18.27 11.23 0.54
CA VAL A 195 18.78 12.05 1.64
C VAL A 195 19.76 13.11 1.14
N ALA A 196 20.76 12.69 0.35
CA ALA A 196 21.72 13.59 -0.27
C ALA A 196 22.43 12.91 -1.46
N SER A 197 22.93 13.70 -2.41
CA SER A 197 23.60 13.21 -3.61
C SER A 197 24.96 12.53 -3.34
N ASP A 198 25.58 12.81 -2.20
CA ASP A 198 26.89 12.29 -1.79
C ASP A 198 26.81 10.93 -1.05
N TRP A 199 25.64 10.28 -1.05
CA TRP A 199 25.36 9.02 -0.34
C TRP A 199 26.40 7.91 -0.54
N ARG A 200 27.07 7.90 -1.69
CA ARG A 200 28.04 6.87 -2.03
C ARG A 200 29.30 6.97 -1.17
N THR A 201 29.74 8.17 -0.81
CA THR A 201 31.00 8.37 -0.07
C THR A 201 30.79 8.97 1.31
N ASN A 202 29.59 9.46 1.61
CA ASN A 202 29.28 10.09 2.89
C ASN A 202 28.54 9.13 3.85
N PRO A 203 29.21 8.61 4.90
CA PRO A 203 28.58 7.76 5.90
C PRO A 203 27.46 8.46 6.68
N ALA A 204 27.52 9.77 6.90
CA ALA A 204 26.45 10.49 7.58
C ALA A 204 25.14 10.42 6.76
N THR A 205 25.24 10.52 5.43
CA THR A 205 24.10 10.34 4.52
C THR A 205 23.54 8.92 4.62
N GLN A 206 24.41 7.91 4.65
CA GLN A 206 23.99 6.51 4.80
C GLN A 206 23.32 6.23 6.15
N ILE A 207 23.85 6.78 7.24
CA ILE A 207 23.28 6.65 8.60
C ILE A 207 21.90 7.30 8.65
N LYS A 208 21.75 8.53 8.14
CA LYS A 208 20.46 9.24 8.08
C LYS A 208 19.43 8.45 7.28
N TRP A 209 19.81 7.94 6.11
CA TRP A 209 18.91 7.13 5.31
C TRP A 209 18.51 5.84 6.02
N GLY A 210 19.48 5.13 6.62
CA GLY A 210 19.23 3.91 7.40
C GLY A 210 18.31 4.13 8.59
N LEU A 211 18.51 5.22 9.33
CA LEU A 211 17.64 5.63 10.44
C LEU A 211 16.21 5.89 9.95
N ASN A 212 16.05 6.64 8.85
CA ASN A 212 14.73 6.90 8.27
C ASN A 212 14.04 5.61 7.81
N TYR A 213 14.78 4.70 7.17
CA TYR A 213 14.26 3.39 6.75
C TYR A 213 13.79 2.57 7.95
N MET A 214 14.62 2.46 9.01
CA MET A 214 14.26 1.73 10.22
C MET A 214 13.01 2.30 10.90
N ASN A 215 12.94 3.63 11.00
CA ASN A 215 11.79 4.33 11.57
C ASN A 215 10.52 4.09 10.74
N SER A 216 10.61 4.15 9.41
CA SER A 216 9.46 3.97 8.53
C SER A 216 8.96 2.53 8.51
N ARG A 217 9.86 1.54 8.53
CA ARG A 217 9.52 0.14 8.27
C ARG A 217 9.29 -0.68 9.55
N TYR A 218 9.96 -0.30 10.65
CA TYR A 218 9.93 -1.01 11.93
C TYR A 218 9.55 -0.11 13.11
N GLY A 219 9.27 1.17 12.87
CA GLY A 219 8.93 2.16 13.91
C GLY A 219 10.13 2.74 14.65
N SER A 220 11.25 2.00 14.75
CA SER A 220 12.50 2.45 15.36
C SER A 220 13.67 1.51 15.02
N PRO A 221 14.94 1.91 15.25
CA PRO A 221 16.08 0.99 15.18
C PRO A 221 15.96 -0.21 16.11
N CYS A 222 15.39 -0.06 17.30
CA CYS A 222 15.13 -1.21 18.18
C CYS A 222 14.00 -2.11 17.68
N GLY A 223 12.96 -1.56 17.05
CA GLY A 223 11.96 -2.36 16.34
C GLY A 223 12.58 -3.18 15.20
N ALA A 224 13.51 -2.57 14.45
CA ALA A 224 14.26 -3.26 13.39
C ALA A 224 15.12 -4.39 13.95
N TRP A 225 15.83 -4.15 15.06
CA TRP A 225 16.64 -5.17 15.72
C TRP A 225 15.81 -6.34 16.28
N GLN A 226 14.64 -6.04 16.86
CA GLN A 226 13.71 -7.08 17.30
C GLN A 226 13.25 -7.95 16.12
N PHE A 227 12.85 -7.31 15.02
CA PHE A 227 12.44 -8.02 13.82
C PHE A 227 13.56 -8.90 13.26
N TRP A 228 14.78 -8.37 13.20
CA TRP A 228 15.97 -9.09 12.75
C TRP A 228 16.25 -10.33 13.58
N GLN A 229 16.12 -10.28 14.91
CA GLN A 229 16.36 -11.43 15.78
C GLN A 229 15.41 -12.62 15.49
N SER A 230 14.21 -12.34 14.96
CA SER A 230 13.24 -13.39 14.60
C SER A 230 13.38 -13.87 13.16
N HIS A 231 13.84 -13.02 12.24
CA HIS A 231 13.76 -13.29 10.81
C HIS A 231 15.12 -13.39 10.10
N ASN A 232 16.20 -12.94 10.74
CA ASN A 232 17.55 -12.81 10.18
C ASN A 232 17.67 -11.86 8.98
N TYR A 233 16.66 -11.01 8.77
CA TYR A 233 16.68 -9.87 7.84
C TYR A 233 16.02 -8.67 8.50
N TYR A 234 16.28 -7.46 7.99
CA TYR A 234 15.53 -6.26 8.39
C TYR A 234 15.00 -5.54 7.14
#